data_AF-A0A536YRL8-F1
#
_entry.id   AF-A0A536YRL8-F1
#
_cell.length_a   1.000
_cell.length_b   1.000
_cell.length_c   1.000
_cell.angle_alpha   90.00
_cell.angle_beta   90.00
_cell.angle_gamma   90.00
#
_symmetry.space_group_name_H-M   'P 1'
#
loop_
_entity.id
_entity.type
_entity.pdbx_description
1 polymer ?
#
loop_
_entity_poly.entity_id
_entity_poly.type
_entity_poly.pdbx_seq_one_letter_code
_entity_poly.pdbx_strand_id
1 'polypeptide(L)'
;MMCRKQRLQDRDVYDYVVVYYSLAGPSPPPLRIAIRRSPEVERALVHANIEFSCDTDSTVQSGATYNVIRIAPGLRCEVRFDPDFENGRIVATLRNVDRFEPVILDFETPALDTRALDDLVNLMLAKPSQFLLRAPLRGFVR
;
A
#
# COMPACT_ATOMS: atom_id res chain seq x y z
N MET A 1 13.18 1.92 -7.83
CA MET A 1 13.61 1.20 -6.63
C MET A 1 14.55 2.10 -5.85
N MET A 2 14.40 2.17 -4.53
CA MET A 2 15.28 2.90 -3.62
C MET A 2 15.81 1.92 -2.58
N CYS A 3 17.08 2.02 -2.22
CA CYS A 3 17.65 1.19 -1.16
C CYS A 3 18.65 2.01 -0.36
N ARG A 4 18.80 1.67 0.92
CA ARG A 4 19.86 2.21 1.78
C ARG A 4 20.72 1.06 2.24
N LYS A 5 22.03 1.26 2.25
CA LYS A 5 22.99 0.32 2.84
C LYS A 5 23.44 0.83 4.19
N GLN A 6 23.72 -0.11 5.09
CA GLN A 6 24.38 0.14 6.35
C GLN A 6 25.53 -0.84 6.53
N ARG A 7 26.48 -0.47 7.39
CA ARG A 7 27.62 -1.30 7.69
C ARG A 7 27.31 -2.15 8.91
N LEU A 8 27.38 -3.46 8.77
CA LEU A 8 27.26 -4.41 9.87
C LEU A 8 28.56 -5.21 9.94
N GLN A 9 29.39 -4.90 10.95
CA GLN A 9 30.76 -5.39 11.06
C GLN A 9 31.57 -5.10 9.78
N ASP A 10 32.04 -6.14 9.08
CA ASP A 10 32.87 -6.04 7.87
C ASP A 10 32.05 -6.16 6.57
N ARG A 11 30.72 -6.15 6.65
CA ARG A 11 29.85 -6.31 5.47
C ARG A 11 28.93 -5.11 5.28
N ASP A 12 28.77 -4.71 4.02
CA ASP A 12 27.72 -3.78 3.61
C ASP A 12 26.42 -4.56 3.42
N VAL A 13 25.44 -4.29 4.27
CA VAL A 13 24.11 -4.90 4.23
C VAL A 13 23.07 -3.87 3.82
N TYR A 14 21.93 -4.32 3.28
CA TYR A 14 20.81 -3.43 3.03
C TYR A 14 20.10 -3.12 4.35
N ASP A 15 19.99 -1.83 4.67
CA ASP A 15 19.16 -1.31 5.77
C ASP A 15 17.67 -1.42 5.39
N TYR A 16 17.34 -1.10 4.14
CA TYR A 16 16.03 -1.38 3.58
C TYR A 16 16.06 -1.38 2.05
N VAL A 17 15.03 -1.99 1.45
CA VAL A 17 14.75 -1.92 0.02
C VAL A 17 13.30 -1.49 -0.19
N VAL A 18 13.07 -0.49 -1.02
CA VAL A 18 11.73 -0.01 -1.39
C VAL A 18 11.53 -0.11 -2.89
N VAL A 19 10.45 -0.78 -3.28
CA VAL A 19 9.98 -0.89 -4.66
C VAL A 19 8.72 -0.05 -4.79
N TYR A 20 8.76 0.91 -5.72
CA TYR A 20 7.59 1.69 -6.11
C TYR A 20 7.10 1.18 -7.45
N TYR A 21 5.78 1.05 -7.58
CA TYR A 21 5.13 0.76 -8.85
C TYR A 21 3.80 1.49 -8.92
N SER A 22 3.27 1.63 -10.13
CA SER A 22 1.98 2.25 -10.36
C SER A 22 1.08 1.29 -11.10
N LEU A 23 -0.11 1.05 -10.57
CA LEU A 23 -1.15 0.34 -11.29
C LEU A 23 -1.82 1.33 -12.25
N ALA A 24 -1.64 1.11 -13.55
CA ALA A 24 -2.34 1.90 -14.55
C ALA A 24 -3.80 1.43 -14.65
N GLY A 25 -4.73 2.35 -14.52
CA GLY A 25 -6.15 2.07 -14.63
C GLY A 25 -6.93 3.33 -15.01
N PRO A 26 -8.17 3.18 -15.51
CA PRO A 26 -9.04 4.32 -15.75
C PRO A 26 -9.32 5.05 -14.42
N SER A 27 -9.56 6.36 -14.50
CA SER A 27 -10.04 7.12 -13.34
C SER A 27 -11.33 6.48 -12.83
N PRO A 28 -11.43 6.18 -11.52
CA PRO A 28 -12.67 5.66 -10.97
C PRO A 28 -13.78 6.72 -11.07
N PRO A 29 -15.06 6.29 -11.06
CA PRO A 29 -16.18 7.21 -11.05
C PRO A 29 -16.12 8.18 -9.86
N PRO A 30 -16.57 9.44 -10.01
CA PRO A 30 -16.58 10.42 -8.93
C PRO A 30 -17.43 9.94 -7.75
N LEU A 31 -16.91 10.12 -6.53
CA LEU A 31 -17.59 9.75 -5.30
C LEU A 31 -18.39 10.94 -4.78
N ARG A 32 -19.70 10.79 -4.61
CA ARG A 32 -20.56 11.79 -3.97
C ARG A 32 -20.67 11.48 -2.49
N ILE A 33 -20.19 12.38 -1.64
CA ILE A 33 -20.07 12.17 -0.19
C ILE A 33 -20.75 13.32 0.53
N ALA A 34 -21.53 13.02 1.57
CA ALA A 34 -22.14 14.06 2.37
C ALA A 34 -21.04 14.97 2.96
N ILE A 35 -21.25 16.29 2.95
CA ILE A 35 -20.23 17.27 3.38
C ILE A 35 -19.68 16.95 4.77
N ARG A 36 -20.53 16.50 5.70
CA ARG A 36 -20.12 16.11 7.06
C ARG A 36 -19.11 14.96 7.12
N ARG A 37 -19.10 14.08 6.11
CA ARG A 37 -18.19 12.91 6.01
C ARG A 37 -16.99 13.16 5.11
N SER A 38 -16.98 14.23 4.32
CA SER A 38 -15.87 14.56 3.42
C SER A 38 -14.50 14.62 4.13
N PRO A 39 -14.35 15.28 5.30
CA PRO A 39 -13.05 15.39 5.96
C PRO A 39 -12.48 14.06 6.47
N GLU A 40 -13.33 13.06 6.74
CA GLU A 40 -12.88 11.71 7.11
C GLU A 40 -12.32 10.98 5.90
N VAL A 41 -13.02 11.05 4.77
CA VAL A 41 -12.61 10.37 3.53
C VAL A 41 -11.36 11.01 2.93
N GLU A 42 -11.29 12.34 2.92
CA GLU A 42 -10.10 13.06 2.46
C GLU A 42 -8.87 12.69 3.30
N ARG A 43 -9.00 12.61 4.63
CA ARG A 43 -7.90 12.16 5.50
C ARG A 43 -7.47 10.73 5.19
N ALA A 44 -8.41 9.82 4.94
CA ALA A 44 -8.08 8.45 4.58
C ALA A 44 -7.33 8.38 3.24
N LEU A 45 -7.74 9.16 2.24
CA LEU A 45 -7.07 9.24 0.94
C LEU A 45 -5.66 9.85 1.05
N VAL A 46 -5.49 10.92 1.83
CA VAL A 46 -4.17 11.51 2.12
C VAL A 46 -3.27 10.51 2.83
N HIS A 47 -3.77 9.81 3.86
CA HIS A 47 -3.00 8.81 4.60
C HIS A 47 -2.58 7.62 3.71
N ALA A 48 -3.41 7.27 2.73
CA ALA A 48 -3.10 6.27 1.72
C ALA A 48 -2.20 6.81 0.59
N ASN A 49 -1.74 8.06 0.63
CA ASN A 49 -0.97 8.70 -0.45
C ASN A 49 -1.69 8.63 -1.82
N ILE A 50 -3.00 8.77 -1.83
CA ILE A 50 -3.81 8.78 -3.05
C ILE A 50 -4.06 10.21 -3.48
N GLU A 51 -3.80 10.51 -4.75
CA GLU A 51 -4.09 11.82 -5.33
C GLU A 51 -5.58 11.96 -5.63
N PHE A 52 -6.19 13.07 -5.17
CA PHE A 52 -7.60 13.37 -5.41
C PHE A 52 -7.85 14.88 -5.50
N SER A 53 -8.97 15.24 -6.12
CA SER A 53 -9.58 16.58 -6.02
C SER A 53 -10.94 16.47 -5.33
N CYS A 54 -11.36 17.54 -4.66
CA CYS A 54 -12.65 17.60 -3.98
C CYS A 54 -13.34 18.91 -4.34
N ASP A 55 -14.54 18.81 -4.92
CA ASP A 55 -15.38 19.94 -5.31
C ASP A 55 -16.69 19.90 -4.53
N THR A 56 -17.19 21.05 -4.10
CA THR A 56 -18.52 21.11 -3.46
C THR A 56 -19.62 21.10 -4.53
N ASP A 57 -20.60 20.20 -4.39
CA ASP A 57 -21.71 20.08 -5.34
C ASP A 57 -22.69 21.25 -5.15
N SER A 58 -22.43 22.34 -5.85
CA SER A 58 -23.26 23.55 -5.84
C SER A 58 -24.41 23.52 -6.87
N THR A 59 -24.65 22.38 -7.53
CA THR A 59 -25.69 22.27 -8.57
C THR A 59 -27.11 22.26 -8.01
N VAL A 60 -27.27 22.13 -6.69
CA VAL A 60 -28.57 22.17 -6.01
C VAL A 60 -28.80 23.57 -5.45
N GLN A 61 -29.81 24.29 -5.98
CA GLN A 61 -30.24 25.62 -5.51
C GLN A 61 -30.65 25.69 -4.02
N SER A 62 -30.70 24.54 -3.33
CA SER A 62 -31.03 24.39 -1.91
C SER A 62 -29.81 23.92 -1.12
N GLY A 63 -28.71 24.68 -1.17
CA GLY A 63 -27.52 24.42 -0.36
C GLY A 63 -26.73 23.19 -0.78
N ALA A 64 -25.41 23.34 -0.93
CA ALA A 64 -24.56 22.18 -1.18
C ALA A 64 -24.71 21.19 -0.02
N THR A 65 -25.15 19.97 -0.35
CA THR A 65 -25.35 18.89 0.62
C THR A 65 -24.23 17.84 0.52
N TYR A 66 -23.52 17.81 -0.62
CA TYR A 66 -22.52 16.82 -0.97
C TYR A 66 -21.24 17.47 -1.51
N ASN A 67 -20.11 16.82 -1.27
CA ASN A 67 -18.87 17.03 -1.99
C ASN A 67 -18.70 15.89 -3.02
N VAL A 68 -18.07 16.22 -4.13
CA VAL A 68 -17.67 15.31 -5.19
C VAL A 68 -16.16 15.13 -5.11
N ILE A 69 -15.73 13.93 -4.74
CA ILE A 69 -14.32 13.55 -4.71
C ILE A 69 -13.98 12.84 -6.02
N ARG A 70 -12.89 13.27 -6.67
CA ARG A 70 -12.36 12.65 -7.89
C ARG A 70 -10.97 12.13 -7.58
N ILE A 71 -10.79 10.82 -7.71
CA ILE A 71 -9.49 10.17 -7.50
C ILE A 71 -8.72 10.20 -8.83
N ALA A 72 -7.44 10.55 -8.79
CA ALA A 72 -6.58 10.57 -9.95
C ALA A 72 -6.47 9.18 -10.62
N PRO A 73 -6.23 9.12 -11.94
CA PRO A 73 -6.02 7.85 -12.62
C PRO A 73 -4.71 7.20 -12.15
N GLY A 74 -4.80 5.90 -11.90
CA GLY A 74 -3.69 5.09 -11.44
C GLY A 74 -3.43 5.20 -9.94
N LEU A 75 -2.85 4.14 -9.39
CA LEU A 75 -2.58 4.01 -7.96
C LEU A 75 -1.08 3.79 -7.74
N ARG A 76 -0.47 4.65 -6.93
CA ARG A 76 0.93 4.46 -6.53
C ARG A 76 0.97 3.47 -5.38
N CYS A 77 1.68 2.37 -5.60
CA CYS A 77 1.87 1.30 -4.66
C CYS A 77 3.34 1.26 -4.21
N GLU A 78 3.54 0.77 -2.99
CA GLU A 78 4.87 0.65 -2.39
C GLU A 78 5.00 -0.72 -1.74
N VAL A 79 6.16 -1.34 -1.92
CA VAL A 79 6.60 -2.48 -1.11
C VAL A 79 7.94 -2.15 -0.51
N ARG A 80 7.99 -2.12 0.82
CA ARG A 80 9.19 -1.86 1.61
C ARG A 80 9.60 -3.13 2.34
N PHE A 81 10.88 -3.49 2.24
CA PHE A 81 11.51 -4.57 2.98
C PHE A 81 12.45 -3.99 4.02
N ASP A 82 12.22 -4.33 5.28
CA ASP A 82 13.01 -3.96 6.43
C ASP A 82 13.60 -5.24 7.05
N PRO A 83 14.89 -5.53 6.83
CA PRO A 83 15.56 -6.66 7.47
C PRO A 83 15.76 -6.40 8.97
N ASP A 84 15.36 -7.37 9.78
CA ASP A 84 15.66 -7.45 11.20
C ASP A 84 16.79 -8.47 11.39
N PHE A 85 18.03 -7.95 11.43
CA PHE A 85 19.24 -8.76 11.56
C PHE A 85 19.37 -9.41 12.95
N GLU A 86 18.74 -8.87 13.98
CA GLU A 86 18.80 -9.41 15.34
C GLU A 86 17.94 -10.66 15.47
N ASN A 87 16.75 -10.63 14.87
CA ASN A 87 15.78 -11.73 14.95
C ASN A 87 15.80 -12.66 13.73
N GLY A 88 16.64 -12.37 12.72
CA GLY A 88 16.74 -13.15 11.48
C GLY A 88 15.48 -13.09 10.62
N ARG A 89 14.76 -11.96 10.67
CA ARG A 89 13.47 -11.76 10.00
C ARG A 89 13.54 -10.66 8.94
N ILE A 90 12.57 -10.66 8.04
CA ILE A 90 12.36 -9.59 7.06
C ILE A 90 10.90 -9.17 7.15
N VAL A 91 10.69 -7.90 7.48
CA VAL A 91 9.35 -7.31 7.50
C VAL A 91 9.09 -6.69 6.13
N ALA A 92 8.05 -7.16 5.43
CA ALA A 92 7.58 -6.54 4.20
C ALA A 92 6.32 -5.72 4.47
N THR A 93 6.37 -4.41 4.22
CA THR A 93 5.24 -3.50 4.33
C THR A 93 4.75 -3.12 2.93
N LEU A 94 3.51 -3.46 2.62
CA LEU A 94 2.86 -3.19 1.34
C LEU A 94 1.84 -2.06 1.54
N ARG A 95 1.86 -1.03 0.70
CA ARG A 95 0.87 0.05 0.71
C ARG A 95 0.11 0.08 -0.60
N ASN A 96 -1.20 0.30 -0.51
CA ASN A 96 -2.11 0.41 -1.66
C ASN A 96 -2.12 -0.83 -2.58
N VAL A 97 -1.80 -2.01 -2.04
CA VAL A 97 -1.79 -3.27 -2.83
C VAL A 97 -3.12 -3.99 -2.76
N ASP A 98 -3.71 -4.08 -1.55
CA ASP A 98 -5.00 -4.73 -1.30
C ASP A 98 -5.99 -3.77 -0.59
N ARG A 99 -5.47 -2.87 0.25
CA ARG A 99 -6.26 -1.98 1.13
C ARG A 99 -5.62 -0.60 1.23
N PHE A 100 -6.38 0.36 1.75
CA PHE A 100 -5.86 1.68 2.14
C PHE A 100 -4.90 1.59 3.34
N GLU A 101 -5.04 0.54 4.16
CA GLU A 101 -4.13 0.26 5.27
C GLU A 101 -2.91 -0.54 4.79
N PRO A 102 -1.72 -0.29 5.36
CA PRO A 102 -0.55 -1.09 5.05
C PRO A 102 -0.75 -2.56 5.43
N VAL A 103 -0.40 -3.46 4.51
CA VAL A 103 -0.32 -4.90 4.80
C VAL A 103 1.10 -5.20 5.26
N ILE A 104 1.24 -5.73 6.48
CA ILE A 104 2.55 -6.05 7.06
C ILE A 104 2.71 -7.57 7.10
N LEU A 105 3.80 -8.04 6.53
CA LEU A 105 4.17 -9.44 6.45
C LEU A 105 5.49 -9.65 7.16
N ASP A 106 5.62 -10.79 7.80
CA ASP A 106 6.81 -11.16 8.55
C ASP A 106 7.34 -12.50 8.03
N PHE A 107 8.58 -12.50 7.53
CA PHE A 107 9.25 -13.65 6.96
C PHE A 107 10.46 -14.02 7.80
N GLU A 108 10.64 -15.32 8.06
CA GLU A 108 11.99 -15.83 8.38
C GLU A 108 12.88 -15.69 7.15
N THR A 109 14.15 -15.31 7.33
CA THR A 109 15.07 -15.06 6.21
C THR A 109 15.10 -16.19 5.15
N PRO A 110 15.14 -17.49 5.52
CA PRO A 110 15.14 -18.57 4.53
C PRO A 110 13.81 -18.76 3.80
N ALA A 111 12.70 -18.29 4.37
CA ALA A 111 11.36 -18.42 3.79
C ALA A 111 11.10 -17.41 2.67
N LEU A 112 11.89 -16.34 2.58
CA LEU A 112 11.84 -15.37 1.47
C LEU A 112 12.67 -15.87 0.28
N ASP A 113 12.25 -17.00 -0.29
CA ASP A 113 12.87 -17.58 -1.48
C ASP A 113 12.30 -16.98 -2.79
N THR A 114 12.83 -17.41 -3.94
CA THR A 114 12.37 -16.93 -5.25
C THR A 114 10.87 -17.19 -5.47
N ARG A 115 10.32 -18.29 -4.96
CA ARG A 115 8.90 -18.62 -5.12
C ARG A 115 8.03 -17.69 -4.29
N ALA A 116 8.46 -17.34 -3.08
CA ALA A 116 7.78 -16.36 -2.24
C ALA A 116 7.79 -14.97 -2.89
N LEU A 117 8.89 -14.59 -3.54
CA LEU A 117 8.98 -13.35 -4.31
C LEU A 117 8.06 -13.36 -5.54
N ASP A 118 7.97 -14.47 -6.27
CA ASP A 118 7.03 -14.61 -7.40
C ASP A 118 5.57 -14.47 -6.94
N ASP A 119 5.22 -15.10 -5.81
CA ASP A 119 3.87 -14.98 -5.24
C ASP A 119 3.58 -13.55 -4.76
N LEU A 120 4.57 -12.85 -4.20
CA LEU A 120 4.46 -11.44 -3.84
C LEU A 120 4.22 -10.56 -5.07
N VAL A 121 4.96 -10.80 -6.16
CA VAL A 121 4.76 -10.08 -7.43
C VAL A 121 3.37 -10.35 -7.98
N ASN A 122 2.88 -11.59 -7.91
CA ASN A 122 1.51 -11.91 -8.32
C ASN A 122 0.49 -11.14 -7.47
N LEU A 123 0.67 -11.06 -6.15
CA LEU A 123 -0.16 -10.24 -5.28
C LEU A 123 -0.10 -8.75 -5.67
N MET A 124 1.10 -8.21 -5.89
CA MET A 124 1.30 -6.80 -6.30
C MET A 124 0.56 -6.44 -7.59
N LEU A 125 0.44 -7.41 -8.50
CA LEU A 125 -0.23 -7.26 -9.80
C LEU A 125 -1.71 -7.68 -9.76
N ALA A 126 -2.29 -7.91 -8.57
CA ALA A 126 -3.65 -8.40 -8.39
C ALA A 126 -3.95 -9.69 -9.18
N LYS A 127 -2.95 -10.54 -9.37
CA LYS A 127 -3.09 -11.89 -9.95
C LYS A 127 -3.45 -12.89 -8.84
N PRO A 128 -4.12 -14.00 -9.18
CA PRO A 128 -4.30 -15.10 -8.24
C PRO A 128 -2.94 -15.53 -7.66
N SER A 129 -2.81 -15.54 -6.33
CA SER A 129 -1.61 -16.00 -5.65
C SER A 129 -1.98 -16.90 -4.47
N GLN A 130 -1.11 -17.85 -4.12
CA GLN A 130 -1.22 -18.61 -2.88
C GLN A 130 -0.58 -17.88 -1.70
N PHE A 131 -0.34 -16.58 -1.84
CA PHE A 131 0.52 -15.83 -0.94
C PHE A 131 -0.02 -15.78 0.49
N LEU A 132 -1.33 -15.62 0.66
CA LEU A 132 -2.01 -15.66 1.97
C LEU A 132 -1.97 -17.04 2.63
N LEU A 133 -1.60 -18.11 1.91
CA LEU A 133 -1.38 -19.45 2.49
C LEU A 133 0.06 -19.64 2.97
N ARG A 134 1.01 -18.81 2.52
CA ARG A 134 2.45 -18.96 2.79
C ARG A 134 2.98 -17.95 3.82
N ALA A 135 2.43 -16.75 3.89
CA ALA A 135 2.87 -15.71 4.81
C ALA A 135 1.79 -15.44 5.87
N PRO A 136 2.07 -15.64 7.18
CA PRO A 136 1.14 -15.23 8.22
C PRO A 136 1.03 -13.69 8.25
N LEU A 137 -0.19 -13.18 8.18
CA LEU A 137 -0.46 -11.75 8.34
C LEU A 137 -0.11 -11.32 9.76
N ARG A 138 0.73 -10.29 9.91
CA ARG A 138 1.07 -9.77 11.24
C ARG A 138 -0.20 -9.19 11.88
N GLY A 139 -0.64 -9.77 13.00
CA GLY A 139 -1.88 -9.40 13.70
C GLY A 139 -3.06 -10.34 13.48
N PHE A 140 -2.96 -11.33 12.59
CA PHE A 140 -3.88 -12.46 12.50
C PHE A 140 -3.14 -13.75 12.86
N VAL A 141 -3.00 -14.00 14.16
CA VAL A 141 -2.58 -15.32 14.64
C VAL A 141 -3.81 -16.22 14.59
N ARG A 142 -3.69 -17.40 13.96
CA ARG A 142 -4.70 -18.45 14.06
C ARG A 142 -4.68 -19.08 15.45
#